data_AF-A0A7C4CGM0-F1
#
_entry.id   AF-A0A7C4CGM0-F1
#
_cell.length_a   1.000
_cell.length_b   1.000
_cell.length_c   1.000
_cell.angle_alpha   90.00
_cell.angle_beta   90.00
_cell.angle_gamma   90.00
#
_symmetry.space_group_name_H-M   'P 1'
#
loop_
_entity.id
_entity.type
_entity.pdbx_description
1 polymer ?
#
loop_
_entity_poly.entity_id
_entity_poly.type
_entity_poly.pdbx_seq_one_letter_code
_entity_poly.pdbx_strand_id
1 'polypeptide(L)'
;MVAYRWPKVCVVRCTSCASTCLGEVSTISLKVKFLLISLLPMLVLFLVGIYGGSVFRRSVRDFESVLENYGMIVKTLDQEEIVSQFERERVNFEQKINVFRKRINVISYLVPIVVLVSSSAVILLFVSHWLRYLQPVLEASKSLRKNDLTIEIKEVHRQDELGTLLNEFKASMEYLRNNLRQVHNEAVMVADSVTKLSSENESIARYMTIIVD
;
A
#
# COMPACT_ATOMS: atom_id res chain seq x y z
N MET A 1 -16.37 54.56 -39.96
CA MET A 1 -16.07 53.25 -40.56
C MET A 1 -15.09 52.54 -39.65
N VAL A 2 -15.55 51.55 -38.89
CA VAL A 2 -14.73 50.78 -37.93
C VAL A 2 -14.72 49.34 -38.39
N ALA A 3 -13.56 48.84 -38.82
CA ALA A 3 -13.38 47.49 -39.31
C ALA A 3 -13.10 46.54 -38.14
N TYR A 4 -14.04 45.64 -37.85
CA TYR A 4 -13.86 44.57 -36.88
C TYR A 4 -13.06 43.42 -37.50
N ARG A 5 -11.87 43.19 -36.96
CA ARG A 5 -10.96 42.09 -37.33
C ARG A 5 -11.30 40.87 -36.48
N TRP A 6 -11.93 39.86 -37.08
CA TRP A 6 -12.24 38.59 -36.42
C TRP A 6 -10.95 37.77 -36.19
N PRO A 7 -10.78 37.12 -35.02
CA PRO A 7 -9.67 36.21 -34.80
C PRO A 7 -9.91 34.87 -35.52
N LYS A 8 -8.84 34.35 -36.09
CA LYS A 8 -8.79 33.06 -36.79
C LYS A 8 -9.14 31.94 -35.82
N VAL A 9 -10.20 31.21 -36.12
CA VAL A 9 -10.55 29.95 -35.45
C VAL A 9 -9.51 28.90 -35.85
N CYS A 10 -8.67 28.49 -34.91
CA CYS A 10 -7.81 27.33 -35.06
C CYS A 10 -8.68 26.06 -35.03
N VAL A 11 -8.88 25.45 -36.19
CA VAL A 11 -9.44 24.09 -36.30
C VAL A 11 -8.33 23.10 -35.93
N VAL A 12 -8.28 22.71 -34.65
CA VAL A 12 -7.41 21.62 -34.19
C VAL A 12 -8.03 20.30 -34.66
N ARG A 13 -7.37 19.68 -35.63
CA ARG A 13 -7.72 18.39 -36.22
C ARG A 13 -7.35 17.28 -35.22
N CYS A 14 -8.28 16.85 -34.39
CA CYS A 14 -8.13 15.66 -33.54
C CYS A 14 -8.28 14.39 -34.40
N THR A 15 -7.19 13.87 -34.94
CA THR A 15 -7.13 12.54 -35.60
C THR A 15 -6.32 11.52 -34.81
N SER A 16 -6.19 11.69 -33.49
CA SER A 16 -5.46 10.74 -32.63
C SER A 16 -6.18 10.50 -31.29
N CYS A 17 -7.47 10.17 -31.35
CA CYS A 17 -8.30 9.84 -30.18
C CYS A 17 -8.67 8.35 -30.07
N ALA A 18 -7.91 7.44 -30.70
CA ALA A 18 -8.23 6.00 -30.67
C ALA A 18 -7.34 5.16 -29.73
N SER A 19 -6.29 5.72 -29.11
CA SER A 19 -5.35 4.95 -28.27
C SER A 19 -5.42 5.26 -26.77
N THR A 20 -6.35 6.10 -26.31
CA THR A 20 -6.38 6.55 -24.90
C THR A 20 -7.48 5.91 -24.05
N CYS A 21 -8.33 5.04 -24.60
CA CYS A 21 -9.43 4.42 -23.84
C CYS A 21 -9.05 3.16 -23.04
N LEU A 22 -7.76 2.83 -22.93
CA LEU A 22 -7.25 1.79 -22.00
C LEU A 22 -6.63 2.38 -20.72
N GLY A 23 -6.73 3.70 -20.52
CA GLY A 23 -6.11 4.42 -19.41
C GLY A 23 -6.99 4.63 -18.16
N GLU A 24 -8.17 4.03 -18.08
CA GLU A 24 -9.17 4.39 -17.04
C GLU A 24 -9.36 3.33 -15.93
N VAL A 25 -8.34 2.50 -15.67
CA VAL A 25 -8.31 1.56 -14.52
C VAL A 25 -7.29 1.99 -13.45
N SER A 26 -6.85 3.26 -13.44
CA SER A 26 -5.77 3.70 -12.54
C SER A 26 -6.10 4.88 -11.63
N THR A 27 -7.30 4.91 -11.03
CA THR A 27 -7.55 5.66 -9.79
C THR A 27 -7.75 4.73 -8.58
N ILE A 28 -7.42 3.45 -8.73
CA ILE A 28 -7.33 2.54 -7.59
C ILE A 28 -6.14 3.01 -6.74
N SER A 29 -6.45 3.52 -5.55
CA SER A 29 -5.49 4.04 -4.56
C SER A 29 -4.24 3.16 -4.48
N LEU A 30 -3.06 3.79 -4.48
CA LEU A 30 -1.75 3.12 -4.39
C LEU A 30 -1.73 2.05 -3.27
N LYS A 31 -2.41 2.34 -2.15
CA LYS A 31 -2.61 1.42 -1.01
C LYS A 31 -3.27 0.10 -1.43
N VAL A 32 -4.28 0.15 -2.28
CA VAL A 32 -5.01 -1.04 -2.77
C VAL A 32 -4.15 -1.83 -3.74
N LYS A 33 -3.39 -1.18 -4.63
CA LYS A 33 -2.46 -1.89 -5.54
C LYS A 33 -1.34 -2.60 -4.76
N PHE A 34 -0.80 -1.96 -3.72
CA PHE A 34 0.21 -2.56 -2.86
C PHE A 34 -0.33 -3.70 -2.02
N LEU A 35 -1.53 -3.53 -1.45
CA LEU A 35 -2.19 -4.59 -0.71
C LEU A 35 -2.49 -5.77 -1.66
N LEU A 36 -2.92 -5.51 -2.89
CA LEU A 36 -3.16 -6.54 -3.88
C LEU A 36 -1.87 -7.30 -4.25
N ILE A 37 -0.76 -6.58 -4.51
CA ILE A 37 0.52 -7.21 -4.89
C ILE A 37 1.10 -8.08 -3.76
N SER A 38 0.96 -7.67 -2.49
CA SER A 38 1.43 -8.47 -1.37
C SER A 38 0.46 -9.60 -0.98
N LEU A 39 -0.84 -9.35 -1.05
CA LEU A 39 -1.87 -10.28 -0.58
C LEU A 39 -2.13 -11.39 -1.60
N LEU A 40 -2.09 -11.08 -2.89
CA LEU A 40 -2.40 -12.02 -3.95
C LEU A 40 -1.48 -13.25 -3.97
N PRO A 41 -0.14 -13.15 -3.92
CA PRO A 41 0.71 -14.33 -3.85
C PRO A 41 0.51 -15.12 -2.55
N MET A 42 0.25 -14.44 -1.43
CA MET A 42 -0.03 -15.11 -0.15
C MET A 42 -1.34 -15.89 -0.20
N LEU A 43 -2.38 -15.31 -0.81
CA LEU A 43 -3.70 -15.92 -0.98
C LEU A 43 -3.63 -17.10 -1.95
N VAL A 44 -2.87 -16.98 -3.05
CA VAL A 44 -2.62 -18.09 -3.98
C VAL A 44 -1.91 -19.25 -3.28
N LEU A 45 -0.83 -18.98 -2.53
CA LEU A 45 -0.13 -20.03 -1.78
C LEU A 45 -1.02 -20.68 -0.71
N PHE A 46 -1.84 -19.88 -0.04
CA PHE A 46 -2.80 -20.38 0.94
C PHE A 46 -3.86 -21.28 0.31
N LEU A 47 -4.44 -20.87 -0.82
CA LEU A 47 -5.39 -21.67 -1.57
C LEU A 47 -4.76 -22.96 -2.09
N VAL A 48 -3.54 -22.90 -2.64
CA VAL A 48 -2.81 -24.10 -3.09
C VAL A 48 -2.53 -25.04 -1.91
N GLY A 49 -2.20 -24.52 -0.72
CA GLY A 49 -2.01 -25.33 0.49
C GLY A 49 -3.29 -26.03 0.93
N ILE A 50 -4.41 -25.30 0.98
CA ILE A 50 -5.72 -25.86 1.38
C ILE A 50 -6.25 -26.85 0.35
N TYR A 51 -6.23 -26.48 -0.94
CA TYR A 51 -6.71 -27.36 -2.01
C TYR A 51 -5.82 -28.58 -2.18
N GLY A 52 -4.49 -28.40 -2.18
CA GLY A 52 -3.54 -29.51 -2.26
C GLY A 52 -3.71 -30.49 -1.09
N GLY A 53 -3.80 -29.98 0.14
CA GLY A 53 -4.00 -30.81 1.33
C GLY A 53 -5.34 -31.56 1.34
N SER A 54 -6.42 -30.90 0.95
CA SER A 54 -7.77 -31.50 0.94
C SER A 54 -7.95 -32.56 -0.15
N VAL A 55 -7.48 -32.29 -1.38
CA VAL A 55 -7.53 -33.25 -2.50
C VAL A 55 -6.66 -34.45 -2.19
N PHE A 56 -5.46 -34.23 -1.64
CA PHE A 56 -4.57 -35.33 -1.27
C PHE A 56 -5.19 -36.23 -0.18
N ARG A 57 -5.80 -35.65 0.86
CA ARG A 57 -6.49 -36.42 1.92
C ARG A 57 -7.67 -37.23 1.39
N ARG A 58 -8.33 -36.75 0.33
CA ARG A 58 -9.38 -37.50 -0.37
C ARG A 58 -8.78 -38.69 -1.13
N SER A 59 -7.73 -38.43 -1.91
CA SER A 59 -7.04 -39.47 -2.69
C SER A 59 -6.52 -40.63 -1.83
N VAL A 60 -5.97 -40.35 -0.64
CA VAL A 60 -5.51 -41.42 0.28
C VAL A 60 -6.67 -42.27 0.78
N ARG A 61 -7.83 -41.66 1.09
CA ARG A 61 -9.02 -42.42 1.54
C ARG A 61 -9.61 -43.27 0.42
N ASP A 62 -9.62 -42.76 -0.80
CA ASP A 62 -10.10 -43.52 -1.96
C ASP A 62 -9.17 -44.71 -2.27
N PHE A 63 -7.86 -44.55 -2.04
CA PHE A 63 -6.92 -45.66 -2.19
C PHE A 63 -7.09 -46.74 -1.11
N GLU A 64 -7.35 -46.32 0.14
CA GLU A 64 -7.64 -47.25 1.24
C GLU A 64 -8.89 -48.10 0.98
N SER A 65 -9.96 -47.50 0.46
CA SER A 65 -11.19 -48.23 0.15
C SER A 65 -11.02 -49.22 -1.01
N VAL A 66 -10.20 -48.89 -2.01
CA VAL A 66 -9.86 -49.81 -3.10
C VAL A 66 -9.06 -51.01 -2.58
N LEU A 67 -8.07 -50.78 -1.71
CA LEU A 67 -7.29 -51.85 -1.10
C LEU A 67 -8.15 -52.79 -0.24
N GLU A 68 -9.08 -52.23 0.54
CA GLU A 68 -9.99 -53.01 1.37
C GLU A 68 -10.93 -53.90 0.52
N ASN A 69 -11.50 -53.33 -0.56
CA ASN A 69 -12.32 -54.08 -1.50
C ASN A 69 -11.55 -55.19 -2.22
N TYR A 70 -10.30 -54.92 -2.66
CA TYR A 70 -9.45 -55.95 -3.26
C TYR A 70 -9.11 -57.07 -2.27
N GLY A 71 -8.85 -56.74 -1.01
CA GLY A 71 -8.60 -57.74 0.04
C GLY A 71 -9.80 -58.65 0.31
N MET A 72 -11.02 -58.13 0.21
CA MET A 72 -12.25 -58.93 0.33
C MET A 72 -12.38 -59.94 -0.83
N ILE A 73 -12.15 -59.50 -2.06
CA ILE A 73 -12.24 -60.37 -3.26
C ILE A 73 -11.22 -61.51 -3.19
N VAL A 74 -9.97 -61.21 -2.81
CA VAL A 74 -8.92 -62.23 -2.69
C VAL A 74 -9.26 -63.27 -1.61
N LYS A 75 -9.86 -62.85 -0.48
CA LYS A 75 -10.31 -63.77 0.58
C LYS A 75 -11.42 -64.72 0.15
N THR A 76 -12.23 -64.35 -0.85
CA THR A 76 -13.31 -65.21 -1.36
C THR A 76 -12.84 -66.30 -2.34
N LEU A 77 -11.58 -66.27 -2.80
CA LEU A 77 -11.06 -67.19 -3.82
C LEU A 77 -10.43 -68.49 -3.26
N ASP A 78 -10.41 -68.70 -1.93
CA ASP A 78 -10.00 -69.92 -1.20
C ASP A 78 -8.64 -70.57 -1.61
N GLN A 79 -7.81 -69.85 -2.36
CA GLN A 79 -6.45 -70.25 -2.71
C GLN A 79 -5.48 -69.73 -1.64
N GLU A 80 -5.15 -70.58 -0.66
CA GLU A 80 -4.25 -70.25 0.47
C GLU A 80 -2.94 -69.58 0.03
N GLU A 81 -2.33 -70.04 -1.06
CA GLU A 81 -1.04 -69.53 -1.52
C GLU A 81 -1.15 -68.07 -2.00
N ILE A 82 -2.19 -67.73 -2.75
CA ILE A 82 -2.45 -66.37 -3.25
C ILE A 82 -2.84 -65.44 -2.09
N VAL A 83 -3.63 -65.92 -1.15
CA VAL A 83 -4.03 -65.16 0.04
C VAL A 83 -2.80 -64.79 0.88
N SER A 84 -1.85 -65.71 1.06
CA SER A 84 -0.64 -65.48 1.86
C SER A 84 0.36 -64.50 1.20
N GLN A 85 0.44 -64.47 -0.13
CA GLN A 85 1.25 -63.48 -0.85
C GLN A 85 0.62 -62.10 -0.77
N PHE A 86 -0.70 -62.02 -0.97
CA PHE A 86 -1.43 -60.76 -0.92
C PHE A 86 -1.40 -60.12 0.49
N GLU A 87 -1.59 -60.90 1.56
CA GLU A 87 -1.48 -60.37 2.93
C GLU A 87 -0.06 -59.86 3.24
N ARG A 88 0.99 -60.52 2.74
CA ARG A 88 2.37 -60.00 2.86
C ARG A 88 2.58 -58.69 2.12
N GLU A 89 2.07 -58.56 0.90
CA GLU A 89 2.14 -57.30 0.14
C GLU A 89 1.32 -56.19 0.80
N ARG A 90 0.13 -56.52 1.32
CA ARG A 90 -0.74 -55.59 2.03
C ARG A 90 -0.05 -55.00 3.26
N VAL A 91 0.55 -55.83 4.12
CA VAL A 91 1.25 -55.37 5.33
C VAL A 91 2.45 -54.48 4.95
N ASN A 92 3.22 -54.86 3.94
CA ASN A 92 4.31 -54.03 3.42
C ASN A 92 3.81 -52.68 2.86
N PHE A 93 2.64 -52.68 2.21
CA PHE A 93 2.03 -51.47 1.65
C PHE A 93 1.46 -50.56 2.75
N GLU A 94 0.75 -51.12 3.73
CA GLU A 94 0.26 -50.37 4.90
C GLU A 94 1.41 -49.73 5.67
N GLN A 95 2.53 -50.44 5.84
CA GLN A 95 3.72 -49.87 6.47
C GLN A 95 4.27 -48.67 5.67
N LYS A 96 4.34 -48.78 4.33
CA LYS A 96 4.75 -47.66 3.47
C LYS A 96 3.78 -46.50 3.56
N ILE A 97 2.46 -46.74 3.49
CA ILE A 97 1.43 -45.70 3.64
C ILE A 97 1.56 -45.00 4.98
N ASN A 98 1.79 -45.74 6.08
CA ASN A 98 1.94 -45.15 7.40
C ASN A 98 3.16 -44.24 7.50
N VAL A 99 4.27 -44.60 6.85
CA VAL A 99 5.46 -43.73 6.74
C VAL A 99 5.15 -42.49 5.90
N PHE A 100 4.47 -42.64 4.75
CA PHE A 100 4.06 -41.51 3.92
C PHE A 100 3.11 -40.57 4.67
N ARG A 101 2.08 -41.10 5.33
CA ARG A 101 1.11 -40.34 6.13
C ARG A 101 1.80 -39.51 7.21
N LYS A 102 2.79 -40.09 7.92
CA LYS A 102 3.59 -39.35 8.90
C LYS A 102 4.37 -38.21 8.25
N ARG A 103 5.05 -38.44 7.11
CA ARG A 103 5.80 -37.40 6.39
C ARG A 103 4.91 -36.28 5.89
N ILE A 104 3.74 -36.62 5.34
CA ILE A 104 2.77 -35.66 4.82
C ILE A 104 2.17 -34.82 5.93
N ASN A 105 1.82 -35.40 7.07
CA ASN A 105 1.36 -34.62 8.22
C ASN A 105 2.43 -33.59 8.64
N VAL A 106 3.69 -34.00 8.73
CA VAL A 106 4.79 -33.08 9.07
C VAL A 106 4.90 -31.94 8.04
N ILE A 107 4.91 -32.27 6.75
CA ILE A 107 4.99 -31.26 5.68
C ILE A 107 3.77 -30.32 5.72
N SER A 108 2.57 -30.87 5.94
CA SER A 108 1.32 -30.09 6.03
C SER A 108 1.33 -29.09 7.18
N TYR A 109 2.03 -29.36 8.28
CA TYR A 109 2.20 -28.39 9.38
C TYR A 109 3.38 -27.44 9.12
N LEU A 110 4.46 -27.90 8.49
CA LEU A 110 5.68 -27.11 8.29
C LEU A 110 5.50 -26.03 7.22
N VAL A 111 4.83 -26.34 6.11
CA VAL A 111 4.58 -25.40 5.00
C VAL A 111 3.88 -24.11 5.47
N PRO A 112 2.73 -24.14 6.18
CA PRO A 112 2.07 -22.91 6.61
C PRO A 112 2.91 -22.09 7.60
N ILE A 113 3.71 -22.74 8.45
CA ILE A 113 4.61 -22.04 9.38
C ILE A 113 5.68 -21.26 8.59
N VAL A 114 6.32 -21.90 7.61
CA VAL A 114 7.34 -21.24 6.77
C VAL A 114 6.74 -20.08 5.98
N VAL A 115 5.53 -20.25 5.43
CA VAL A 115 4.82 -19.18 4.71
C VAL A 115 4.48 -18.01 5.65
N LEU A 116 4.04 -18.29 6.88
CA LEU A 116 3.77 -17.23 7.87
C LEU A 116 5.02 -16.44 8.24
N VAL A 117 6.12 -17.14 8.54
CA VAL A 117 7.39 -16.50 8.93
C VAL A 117 7.95 -15.67 7.78
N SER A 118 8.00 -16.23 6.57
CA SER A 118 8.50 -15.51 5.39
C SER A 118 7.64 -14.31 5.04
N SER A 119 6.31 -14.43 5.09
CA SER A 119 5.41 -13.31 4.83
C SER A 119 5.56 -12.20 5.87
N SER A 120 5.67 -12.54 7.15
CA SER A 120 5.88 -11.56 8.21
C SER A 120 7.19 -10.79 8.01
N ALA A 121 8.27 -11.49 7.67
CA ALA A 121 9.56 -10.87 7.39
C ALA A 121 9.50 -9.90 6.21
N VAL A 122 8.84 -10.28 5.10
CA VAL A 122 8.66 -9.42 3.92
C VAL A 122 7.89 -8.15 4.28
N ILE A 123 6.80 -8.27 5.05
CA ILE A 123 6.00 -7.12 5.48
C ILE A 123 6.85 -6.16 6.34
N LEU A 124 7.61 -6.68 7.31
CA LEU A 124 8.46 -5.85 8.17
C LEU A 124 9.56 -5.12 7.38
N LEU A 125 10.22 -5.83 6.46
CA LEU A 125 11.22 -5.23 5.59
C LEU A 125 10.62 -4.13 4.72
N PHE A 126 9.45 -4.37 4.15
CA PHE A 126 8.76 -3.37 3.34
C PHE A 126 8.36 -2.14 4.16
N VAL A 127 7.68 -2.34 5.29
CA VAL A 127 7.24 -1.25 6.17
C VAL A 127 8.44 -0.41 6.63
N SER A 128 9.54 -1.05 7.04
CA SER A 128 10.75 -0.32 7.46
C SER A 128 11.39 0.48 6.33
N HIS A 129 11.42 -0.06 5.12
CA HIS A 129 11.91 0.63 3.94
C HIS A 129 11.06 1.87 3.61
N TRP A 130 9.73 1.75 3.68
CA TRP A 130 8.80 2.86 3.43
C TRP A 130 8.83 3.95 4.50
N LEU A 131 8.89 3.57 5.77
CA LEU A 131 8.97 4.53 6.89
C LEU A 131 10.19 5.45 6.77
N ARG A 132 11.33 4.94 6.29
CA ARG A 132 12.52 5.75 6.02
C ARG A 132 12.26 6.85 5.00
N TYR A 133 11.44 6.61 3.98
CA TYR A 133 11.11 7.64 2.98
C TYR A 133 10.11 8.68 3.48
N LEU A 134 9.25 8.32 4.43
CA LEU A 134 8.29 9.26 5.03
C LEU A 134 8.89 10.08 6.18
N GLN A 135 10.06 9.68 6.68
CA GLN A 135 10.72 10.36 7.79
C GLN A 135 10.96 11.86 7.54
N PRO A 136 11.45 12.32 6.37
CA PRO A 136 11.62 13.75 6.10
C PRO A 136 10.31 14.53 6.11
N VAL A 137 9.23 13.92 5.63
CA VAL A 137 7.88 14.54 5.61
C VAL A 137 7.34 14.67 7.04
N LEU A 138 7.51 13.62 7.85
CA LEU A 138 7.12 13.63 9.27
C LEU A 138 7.92 14.66 10.07
N GLU A 139 9.20 14.82 9.76
CA GLU A 139 10.06 15.81 10.40
C GLU A 139 9.68 17.23 10.00
N ALA A 140 9.46 17.49 8.70
CA ALA A 140 8.95 18.77 8.21
C ALA A 140 7.60 19.12 8.86
N SER A 141 6.69 18.16 8.97
CA SER A 141 5.39 18.34 9.63
C SER A 141 5.54 18.64 11.14
N LYS A 142 6.44 17.94 11.84
CA LYS A 142 6.71 18.21 13.27
C LYS A 142 7.28 19.60 13.50
N SER A 143 8.12 20.09 12.60
CA SER A 143 8.73 21.42 12.71
C SER A 143 7.76 22.54 12.35
N LEU A 144 6.90 22.31 11.35
CA LEU A 144 5.76 23.18 11.08
C LEU A 144 4.88 23.36 12.31
N ARG A 145 4.59 22.26 13.03
CA ARG A 145 3.81 22.30 14.28
C ARG A 145 4.50 23.14 15.38
N LYS A 146 5.82 23.29 15.33
CA LYS A 146 6.60 24.13 16.25
C LYS A 146 6.77 25.57 15.75
N ASN A 147 6.05 25.98 14.69
CA ASN A 147 6.20 27.27 14.01
C ASN A 147 7.60 27.53 13.44
N ASP A 148 8.40 26.47 13.24
CA ASP A 148 9.70 26.59 12.58
C ASP A 148 9.53 26.31 11.08
N LEU A 149 9.42 27.40 10.32
CA LEU A 149 9.27 27.40 8.87
C LEU A 149 10.62 27.47 8.14
N THR A 150 11.75 27.38 8.84
CA THR A 150 13.08 27.51 8.23
C THR A 150 13.59 26.22 7.61
N ILE A 151 12.89 25.10 7.80
CA ILE A 151 13.34 23.79 7.32
C ILE A 151 13.22 23.68 5.80
N GLU A 152 14.35 23.45 5.15
CA GLU A 152 14.40 23.12 3.73
C GLU A 152 14.06 21.64 3.52
N ILE A 153 12.91 21.39 2.91
CA ILE A 153 12.55 20.04 2.44
C ILE A 153 13.45 19.74 1.24
N LYS A 154 14.41 18.82 1.41
CA LYS A 154 15.27 18.35 0.32
C LYS A 154 14.41 17.85 -0.83
N GLU A 155 14.68 18.35 -2.02
CA GLU A 155 13.92 18.02 -3.22
C GLU A 155 14.18 16.57 -3.63
N VAL A 156 13.14 15.75 -3.55
CA VAL A 156 13.25 14.33 -3.86
C VAL A 156 13.08 14.16 -5.37
N HIS A 157 14.19 13.93 -6.08
CA HIS A 157 14.24 13.72 -7.53
C HIS A 157 13.71 12.34 -7.96
N ARG A 158 12.53 11.95 -7.48
CA ARG A 158 11.93 10.66 -7.80
C ARG A 158 10.66 10.87 -8.63
N GLN A 159 10.54 10.12 -9.72
CA GLN A 159 9.42 10.20 -10.66
C GLN A 159 8.28 9.23 -10.32
N ASP A 160 8.29 8.65 -9.11
CA ASP A 160 7.18 7.81 -8.63
C ASP A 160 6.06 8.67 -8.01
N GLU A 161 4.95 8.04 -7.68
CA GLU A 161 3.81 8.71 -7.07
C GLU A 161 4.15 9.28 -5.69
N LEU A 162 5.13 8.66 -5.01
CA LEU A 162 5.65 9.16 -3.74
C LEU A 162 6.43 10.46 -3.93
N GLY A 163 7.30 10.54 -4.95
CA GLY A 163 8.00 11.77 -5.31
C GLY A 163 7.04 12.88 -5.73
N THR A 164 5.98 12.54 -6.47
CA THR A 164 4.90 13.48 -6.80
C THR A 164 4.21 13.99 -5.53
N LEU A 165 3.82 13.09 -4.62
CA LEU A 165 3.22 13.46 -3.33
C LEU A 165 4.14 14.37 -2.49
N LEU A 166 5.43 14.07 -2.43
CA LEU A 166 6.41 14.87 -1.71
C LEU A 166 6.57 16.25 -2.33
N ASN A 167 6.57 16.36 -3.65
CA ASN A 167 6.64 17.64 -4.35
C ASN A 167 5.38 18.49 -4.12
N GLU A 168 4.19 17.88 -4.19
CA GLU A 168 2.93 18.56 -3.87
C GLU A 168 2.88 19.01 -2.40
N PHE A 169 3.37 18.16 -1.48
CA PHE A 169 3.49 18.52 -0.07
C PHE A 169 4.47 19.69 0.14
N LYS A 170 5.62 19.69 -0.55
CA LYS A 170 6.58 20.81 -0.53
C LYS A 170 5.93 22.09 -1.05
N ALA A 171 5.24 22.04 -2.19
CA ALA A 171 4.54 23.19 -2.75
C ALA A 171 3.48 23.76 -1.80
N SER A 172 2.71 22.88 -1.15
CA SER A 172 1.70 23.26 -0.15
C SER A 172 2.33 23.95 1.08
N MET A 173 3.47 23.44 1.55
CA MET A 173 4.24 24.02 2.65
C MET A 173 4.80 25.40 2.30
N GLU A 174 5.32 25.57 1.10
CA GLU A 174 5.86 26.84 0.61
C GLU A 174 4.76 27.89 0.44
N TYR A 175 3.59 27.48 -0.07
CA TYR A 175 2.40 28.29 -0.11
C TYR A 175 1.96 28.76 1.30
N LEU A 176 1.93 27.85 2.28
CA LEU A 176 1.59 28.21 3.66
C LEU A 176 2.58 29.21 4.26
N ARG A 177 3.89 29.01 4.02
CA ARG A 177 4.95 29.90 4.49
C ARG A 177 4.81 31.31 3.93
N ASN A 178 4.49 31.42 2.64
CA ASN A 178 4.31 32.71 1.98
C ASN A 178 3.09 33.47 2.52
N ASN A 179 1.97 32.76 2.73
CA ASN A 179 0.78 33.36 3.36
C ASN A 179 1.06 33.85 4.78
N LEU A 180 1.77 33.06 5.60
CA LEU A 180 2.13 33.49 6.96
C LEU A 180 3.05 34.72 6.97
N ARG A 181 4.00 34.81 6.03
CA ARG A 181 4.84 36.01 5.88
C ARG A 181 4.01 37.23 5.49
N GLN A 182 3.06 37.07 4.58
CA GLN A 182 2.19 38.16 4.16
C GLN A 182 1.35 38.68 5.34
N VAL A 183 0.69 37.78 6.07
CA VAL A 183 -0.10 38.13 7.25
C VAL A 183 0.76 38.83 8.31
N HIS A 184 1.99 38.37 8.53
CA HIS A 184 2.91 39.01 9.45
C HIS A 184 3.28 40.43 9.01
N ASN A 185 3.64 40.63 7.74
CA ASN A 185 3.99 41.93 7.19
C ASN A 185 2.81 42.91 7.23
N GLU A 186 1.60 42.43 6.93
CA GLU A 186 0.37 43.23 7.05
C GLU A 186 0.11 43.62 8.51
N ALA A 187 0.29 42.71 9.46
CA ALA A 187 0.17 43.02 10.89
C ALA A 187 1.20 44.05 11.36
N VAL A 188 2.45 43.97 10.89
CA VAL A 188 3.50 44.98 11.17
C VAL A 188 3.11 46.34 10.57
N MET A 189 2.65 46.39 9.32
CA MET A 189 2.18 47.64 8.71
C MET A 189 1.00 48.26 9.45
N VAL A 190 0.06 47.44 9.94
CA VAL A 190 -1.07 47.89 10.74
C VAL A 190 -0.57 48.46 12.08
N ALA A 191 0.36 47.80 12.76
CA ALA A 191 0.93 48.30 14.01
C ALA A 191 1.69 49.63 13.82
N ASP A 192 2.48 49.75 12.76
CA ASP A 192 3.18 50.99 12.40
C ASP A 192 2.19 52.12 12.09
N SER A 193 1.11 51.81 11.36
CA SER A 193 0.04 52.77 11.05
C SER A 193 -0.68 53.24 12.30
N VAL A 194 -0.97 52.34 13.26
CA VAL A 194 -1.55 52.70 14.57
C VAL A 194 -0.61 53.59 15.37
N THR A 195 0.69 53.29 15.35
CA THR A 195 1.71 54.08 16.06
C THR A 195 1.79 55.50 15.48
N LYS A 196 1.75 55.62 14.14
CA LYS A 196 1.74 56.90 13.44
C LYS A 196 0.44 57.69 13.70
N LEU A 197 -0.72 57.04 13.66
CA LEU A 197 -1.99 57.67 14.00
C LEU A 197 -2.00 58.16 15.45
N SER A 198 -1.43 57.39 16.38
CA SER A 198 -1.33 57.80 17.78
C SER A 198 -0.45 59.04 17.94
N SER A 199 0.69 59.13 17.26
CA SER A 199 1.58 60.30 17.35
C SER A 199 0.98 61.54 16.67
N GLU A 200 0.30 61.37 15.53
CA GLU A 200 -0.47 62.44 14.90
C GLU A 200 -1.60 62.93 15.80
N ASN A 201 -2.35 62.02 16.43
CA ASN A 201 -3.44 62.39 17.34
C ASN A 201 -2.93 63.11 18.60
N GLU A 202 -1.77 62.72 19.13
CA GLU A 202 -1.12 63.42 20.24
C GLU A 202 -0.75 64.87 19.86
N SER A 203 -0.24 65.07 18.63
CA SER A 203 0.08 66.41 18.14
C SER A 203 -1.17 67.29 18.02
N ILE A 204 -2.29 66.73 17.52
CA ILE A 204 -3.58 67.44 17.42
C ILE A 204 -4.12 67.82 18.80
N ALA A 205 -4.08 66.89 19.76
CA ALA A 205 -4.51 67.15 21.12
C ALA A 205 -3.71 68.30 21.77
N ARG A 206 -2.39 68.32 21.53
CA ARG A 206 -1.49 69.38 22.01
C ARG A 206 -1.83 70.76 21.41
N TYR A 207 -2.19 70.81 20.13
CA TYR A 207 -2.67 72.04 19.49
C TYR A 207 -4.02 72.51 20.05
N MET A 208 -4.96 71.60 20.34
CA MET A 208 -6.25 71.98 20.92
C MET A 208 -6.10 72.59 22.33
N THR A 209 -5.21 72.06 23.17
CA THR A 209 -4.96 72.64 24.51
C THR A 209 -4.42 74.07 24.46
N ILE A 210 -3.65 74.45 23.43
CA ILE A 210 -3.11 75.81 23.28
C ILE A 210 -4.20 76.83 22.90
N ILE A 211 -5.33 76.38 22.32
CA ILE A 211 -6.41 77.27 21.87
C ILE A 211 -7.44 77.51 22.99
N VAL A 212 -7.48 76.64 24.00
CA VAL A 212 -8.48 76.70 25.09
C VAL A 212 -7.98 77.52 26.30
N ASP A 213 -6.67 77.72 26.44
CA ASP A 213 -6.04 78.65 27.40
C ASP A 213 -5.88 80.06 26.79
#